data_AF-A0A7C2LWY0-F1
#
_entry.id   AF-A0A7C2LWY0-F1
#
_cell.length_a   1.000
_cell.length_b   1.000
_cell.length_c   1.000
_cell.angle_alpha   90.00
_cell.angle_beta   90.00
_cell.angle_gamma   90.00
#
_symmetry.space_group_name_H-M   'P 1'
#
loop_
_entity.id
_entity.type
_entity.pdbx_description
1 polymer ?
#
loop_
_entity_poly.entity_id
_entity_poly.type
_entity_poly.pdbx_seq_one_letter_code
_entity_poly.pdbx_strand_id
1 'polypeptide(L)'
;MLSRLILLAVQLVVAWVAAPLIVRYIPGLGRFQLFVYAAVFAVLVWVIGLVLAQVLRGVGQPTNAALASALIVALIGAALVTWLPTLVPDVRGPMRAIPDLAYPLIGALIGYHIRR
;
A
#
# COMPACT_ATOMS: atom_id res chain seq x y z
N MET A 1 -6.18 -20.93 -5.91
CA MET A 1 -5.08 -20.24 -5.21
C MET A 1 -4.22 -19.40 -6.16
N LEU A 2 -3.85 -19.93 -7.34
CA LEU A 2 -3.01 -19.22 -8.33
C LEU A 2 -3.52 -17.82 -8.71
N SER A 3 -4.82 -17.64 -8.99
CA SER A 3 -5.40 -16.32 -9.31
C SER A 3 -5.20 -15.28 -8.21
N ARG A 4 -5.19 -15.70 -6.94
CA ARG A 4 -4.97 -14.77 -5.80
C ARG A 4 -3.51 -14.34 -5.70
N LEU A 5 -2.58 -15.26 -5.98
CA LEU A 5 -1.15 -14.96 -6.04
C LEU A 5 -0.83 -14.04 -7.20
N ILE A 6 -1.43 -14.26 -8.37
CA ILE A 6 -1.30 -13.38 -9.53
C ILE A 6 -1.81 -11.98 -9.19
N LEU A 7 -2.99 -11.87 -8.55
CA LEU A 7 -3.52 -10.58 -8.13
C LEU A 7 -2.57 -9.85 -7.18
N LEU A 8 -2.04 -10.53 -6.16
CA LEU A 8 -1.11 -9.93 -5.21
C LEU A 8 0.19 -9.47 -5.89
N ALA A 9 0.75 -10.31 -6.77
CA ALA A 9 1.96 -9.98 -7.50
C ALA A 9 1.78 -8.76 -8.42
N VAL A 10 0.67 -8.70 -9.16
CA VAL A 10 0.36 -7.58 -10.06
C VAL A 10 0.09 -6.30 -9.25
N GLN A 11 -0.66 -6.39 -8.15
CA GLN A 11 -0.88 -5.24 -7.26
C GLN A 11 0.44 -4.69 -6.72
N LEU A 12 1.32 -5.56 -6.23
CA LEU A 12 2.62 -5.16 -5.70
C LEU A 12 3.46 -4.44 -6.76
N VAL A 13 3.65 -5.06 -7.94
CA VAL A 13 4.50 -4.52 -9.00
C VAL A 13 3.93 -3.23 -9.57
N VAL A 14 2.64 -3.22 -9.94
CA VAL A 14 2.02 -2.05 -10.56
C VAL A 14 1.93 -0.90 -9.58
N ALA A 15 1.54 -1.14 -8.32
CA ALA A 15 1.45 -0.07 -7.34
C ALA A 15 2.83 0.53 -7.03
N TRP A 16 3.88 -0.30 -6.89
CA TRP A 16 5.25 0.15 -6.67
C TRP A 16 5.77 1.07 -7.78
N VAL A 17 5.48 0.74 -9.04
CA VAL A 17 5.94 1.52 -10.20
C VAL A 17 5.05 2.75 -10.44
N ALA A 18 3.74 2.61 -10.28
CA ALA A 18 2.79 3.69 -10.61
C ALA A 18 2.72 4.77 -9.52
N ALA A 19 2.88 4.43 -8.24
CA ALA A 19 2.74 5.42 -7.16
C ALA A 19 3.73 6.60 -7.26
N PRO A 20 5.04 6.41 -7.53
CA PRO A 20 5.96 7.51 -7.72
C PRO A 20 5.63 8.39 -8.93
N LEU A 21 5.04 7.81 -9.99
CA LEU A 21 4.62 8.57 -11.16
C LEU A 21 3.42 9.48 -10.83
N ILE A 22 2.48 8.99 -10.04
CA ILE A 22 1.30 9.77 -9.61
C ILE A 22 1.69 10.86 -8.61
N VAL A 23 2.52 10.54 -7.62
CA VAL A 23 2.92 11.48 -6.56
C VAL A 23 3.73 12.67 -7.12
N ARG A 24 4.40 12.54 -8.26
CA ARG A 24 5.09 13.66 -8.94
C ARG A 24 4.16 14.81 -9.32
N TYR A 25 2.86 14.55 -9.51
CA TYR A 25 1.86 15.57 -9.82
C TYR A 25 1.28 16.22 -8.55
N ILE A 26 1.59 15.70 -7.36
CA ILE A 26 1.11 16.22 -6.08
C ILE A 26 2.21 17.12 -5.50
N PRO A 27 1.89 18.35 -5.07
CA PRO A 27 2.87 19.22 -4.44
C PRO A 27 3.51 18.54 -3.21
N GLY A 28 4.83 18.62 -3.12
CA GLY A 28 5.59 17.97 -2.06
C GLY A 28 5.21 18.48 -0.67
N LEU A 29 4.73 17.59 0.20
CA LEU A 29 4.31 17.92 1.58
C LEU A 29 5.44 17.72 2.62
N GLY A 30 6.70 17.68 2.19
CA GLY A 30 7.87 17.46 3.05
C GLY A 30 7.71 16.21 3.91
N ARG A 31 7.69 16.37 5.24
CA ARG A 31 7.55 15.26 6.20
C ARG A 31 6.28 14.42 6.03
N PHE A 32 5.22 14.98 5.43
CA PHE A 32 3.96 14.26 5.23
C PHE A 32 3.88 13.53 3.89
N GLN A 33 4.93 13.60 3.07
CA GLN A 33 4.93 12.98 1.74
C GLN A 33 4.68 11.47 1.80
N LEU A 34 5.14 10.79 2.86
CA LEU A 34 4.91 9.35 3.03
C LEU A 34 3.42 8.99 3.20
N PHE A 35 2.61 9.89 3.78
CA PHE A 35 1.16 9.72 3.90
C PHE A 35 0.44 9.91 2.57
N VAL A 36 0.96 10.79 1.70
CA VAL A 36 0.48 10.91 0.32
C VAL A 36 0.72 9.61 -0.43
N TYR A 37 1.92 9.04 -0.31
CA TYR A 37 2.22 7.72 -0.87
C TYR A 37 1.28 6.65 -0.32
N ALA A 38 1.01 6.62 0.99
CA ALA A 38 0.07 5.68 1.58
C ALA A 38 -1.34 5.77 0.97
N ALA A 39 -1.88 6.97 0.80
CA ALA A 39 -3.16 7.19 0.17
C ALA A 39 -3.16 6.73 -1.31
N VAL A 40 -2.12 7.09 -2.06
CA VAL A 40 -1.96 6.71 -3.47
C VAL A 40 -1.85 5.19 -3.61
N PHE A 41 -1.05 4.53 -2.76
CA PHE A 41 -0.91 3.08 -2.75
C PHE A 41 -2.24 2.38 -2.45
N ALA A 42 -2.99 2.84 -1.45
CA ALA A 42 -4.29 2.27 -1.12
C ALA A 42 -5.28 2.34 -2.29
N VAL A 43 -5.36 3.50 -2.94
CA VAL A 43 -6.21 3.68 -4.13
C VAL A 43 -5.74 2.78 -5.28
N LEU A 44 -4.44 2.75 -5.57
CA LEU A 44 -3.89 1.92 -6.64
C LEU A 44 -4.17 0.43 -6.42
N VAL A 45 -3.85 -0.09 -5.23
CA VAL A 45 -4.08 -1.50 -4.89
C VAL A 45 -5.56 -1.86 -5.07
N TRP A 46 -6.47 -0.99 -4.61
CA TRP A 46 -7.91 -1.20 -4.77
C TRP A 46 -8.37 -1.15 -6.23
N VAL A 47 -7.94 -0.15 -7.01
CA VAL A 47 -8.27 -0.04 -8.45
C VAL A 47 -7.75 -1.23 -9.25
N ILE A 48 -6.50 -1.63 -9.01
CA ILE A 48 -5.91 -2.83 -9.65
C ILE A 48 -6.72 -4.06 -9.25
N GLY A 49 -7.10 -4.18 -7.98
CA GLY A 49 -7.95 -5.26 -7.48
C GLY A 49 -9.31 -5.31 -8.19
N LEU A 50 -9.94 -4.15 -8.44
CA LEU A 50 -11.19 -4.06 -9.19
C LEU A 50 -11.03 -4.55 -10.62
N VAL A 51 -10.01 -4.06 -11.33
CA VAL A 51 -9.75 -4.42 -12.73
C VAL A 51 -9.44 -5.92 -12.85
N LEU A 52 -8.56 -6.44 -11.98
CA LEU A 52 -8.18 -7.84 -12.02
C LEU A 52 -9.31 -8.78 -11.59
N ALA A 53 -10.25 -8.35 -10.76
CA ALA A 53 -11.43 -9.16 -10.43
C ALA A 53 -12.33 -9.42 -11.66
N GLN A 54 -12.31 -8.56 -12.68
CA GLN A 54 -13.03 -8.78 -13.93
C GLN A 54 -12.33 -9.77 -14.86
N VAL A 55 -11.00 -9.84 -14.78
CA VAL A 55 -10.17 -10.68 -15.67
C VAL A 55 -9.89 -12.06 -15.07
N LEU A 56 -9.65 -12.13 -13.75
CA LEU A 56 -9.25 -13.34 -13.06
C LEU A 56 -10.46 -14.09 -12.51
N ARG A 57 -10.61 -15.35 -12.92
CA ARG A 57 -11.66 -16.23 -12.39
C ARG A 57 -11.40 -16.59 -10.92
N GLY A 58 -12.47 -16.59 -10.12
CA GLY A 58 -12.44 -16.97 -8.70
C GLY A 58 -11.90 -15.88 -7.77
N VAL A 59 -11.87 -14.63 -8.25
CA VAL A 59 -11.45 -13.44 -7.49
C VAL A 59 -12.71 -12.64 -7.13
N GLY A 60 -13.07 -12.59 -5.84
CA GLY A 60 -14.18 -11.77 -5.36
C GLY A 60 -13.97 -10.27 -5.65
N GLN A 61 -15.06 -9.56 -5.94
CA GLN A 61 -15.04 -8.12 -6.21
C GLN A 61 -14.67 -7.33 -4.94
N PRO A 62 -13.70 -6.41 -5.01
CA PRO A 62 -13.36 -5.58 -3.86
C PRO A 62 -14.47 -4.59 -3.52
N THR A 63 -14.72 -4.43 -2.23
CA THR A 63 -15.76 -3.55 -1.70
C THR A 63 -15.18 -2.18 -1.29
N ASN A 64 -16.06 -1.22 -0.97
CA ASN A 64 -15.64 0.05 -0.37
C ASN A 64 -14.95 -0.15 0.99
N ALA A 65 -15.31 -1.22 1.72
CA ALA A 65 -14.66 -1.58 2.97
C ALA A 65 -13.20 -2.00 2.75
N ALA A 66 -12.88 -2.66 1.62
CA ALA A 66 -11.51 -3.03 1.26
C ALA A 66 -10.64 -1.81 0.94
N LEU A 67 -11.20 -0.76 0.33
CA LEU A 67 -10.50 0.51 0.14
C LEU A 67 -10.21 1.19 1.48
N ALA A 68 -11.21 1.27 2.35
CA ALA A 68 -11.06 1.89 3.67
C ALA A 68 -10.01 1.15 4.52
N SER A 69 -10.03 -0.18 4.54
CA SER A 69 -9.03 -0.96 5.27
C SER A 69 -7.64 -0.85 4.64
N ALA A 70 -7.52 -0.88 3.31
CA ALA A 70 -6.25 -0.64 2.62
C ALA A 70 -5.67 0.73 3.01
N LEU A 71 -6.50 1.77 3.02
CA LEU A 71 -6.09 3.12 3.40
C LEU A 71 -5.64 3.19 4.86
N ILE A 72 -6.45 2.68 5.80
CA ILE A 72 -6.13 2.72 7.23
C ILE A 72 -4.80 2.00 7.49
N VAL A 73 -4.62 0.80 6.95
CA VAL A 73 -3.40 0.01 7.21
C VAL A 73 -2.19 0.60 6.48
N ALA A 74 -2.35 1.20 5.29
CA ALA A 74 -1.29 1.95 4.62
C ALA A 74 -0.84 3.17 5.44
N LEU A 75 -1.79 3.92 6.00
CA LEU A 75 -1.51 5.07 6.86
C LEU A 75 -0.81 4.64 8.15
N ILE A 76 -1.18 3.50 8.73
CA ILE A 76 -0.46 2.90 9.85
C ILE A 76 0.98 2.55 9.44
N GLY A 77 1.19 1.96 8.25
CA GLY A 77 2.53 1.68 7.72
C GLY A 77 3.39 2.95 7.62
N ALA A 78 2.82 4.05 7.11
CA ALA A 78 3.50 5.34 7.04
C ALA A 78 3.80 5.94 8.42
N ALA A 79 2.84 5.83 9.34
CA ALA A 79 2.97 6.29 10.71
C ALA A 79 4.10 5.56 11.44
N LEU A 80 4.21 4.25 11.26
CA LEU A 80 5.27 3.44 11.86
C LEU A 80 6.64 3.90 11.39
N VAL A 81 6.87 4.12 10.09
CA VAL A 81 8.16 4.64 9.61
C VAL A 81 8.47 6.03 10.16
N THR A 82 7.45 6.89 10.24
CA THR A 82 7.64 8.29 10.64
C THR A 82 7.94 8.44 12.13
N TRP A 83 7.29 7.66 13.00
CA TRP A 83 7.33 7.88 14.45
C TRP A 83 7.97 6.74 15.25
N LEU A 84 7.89 5.49 14.80
CA LEU A 84 8.42 4.34 15.56
C LEU A 84 9.92 4.45 15.85
N PRO A 85 10.78 4.90 14.92
CA PRO A 85 12.21 5.11 15.21
C PRO A 85 12.49 6.13 16.30
N THR A 86 11.55 7.04 16.56
CA THR A 86 11.68 8.06 17.62
C THR A 86 11.25 7.50 18.97
N LEU A 87 10.24 6.61 18.97
CA LEU A 87 9.71 5.98 20.18
C LEU A 87 10.57 4.79 20.64
N VAL A 88 11.12 4.03 19.69
CA VAL A 88 11.95 2.84 19.94
C VAL A 88 13.21 2.94 19.06
N PRO A 89 14.32 3.48 19.59
CA PRO A 89 15.54 3.67 18.80
C PRO A 89 16.14 2.37 18.26
N ASP A 90 15.97 1.25 18.97
CA ASP A 90 16.57 -0.04 18.62
C ASP A 90 16.03 -0.64 17.31
N VAL A 91 14.82 -0.27 16.88
CA VAL A 91 14.27 -0.76 15.61
C VAL A 91 14.84 -0.02 14.38
N ARG A 92 15.64 1.04 14.57
CA ARG A 92 16.26 1.79 13.45
C ARG A 92 17.16 0.93 12.58
N GLY A 93 17.92 0.02 13.19
CA GLY A 93 18.81 -0.89 12.48
C GLY A 93 18.07 -1.74 11.43
N PRO A 94 17.11 -2.58 11.85
CA PRO A 94 16.36 -3.42 10.92
C PRO A 94 15.46 -2.62 9.96
N MET A 95 14.91 -1.48 10.36
CA MET A 95 14.06 -0.68 9.47
C MET A 95 14.82 -0.07 8.30
N ARG A 96 16.11 0.26 8.45
CA ARG A 96 16.94 0.80 7.35
C ARG A 96 17.22 -0.22 6.23
N ALA A 97 17.05 -1.51 6.49
CA ALA A 97 17.24 -2.54 5.47
C ALA A 97 16.13 -2.54 4.41
N ILE A 98 14.98 -1.92 4.71
CA ILE A 98 13.80 -1.92 3.85
C ILE A 98 13.54 -0.47 3.40
N PRO A 99 13.27 -0.22 2.09
CA PRO A 99 12.91 1.11 1.64
C PRO A 99 11.67 1.65 2.37
N ASP A 100 11.68 2.93 2.77
CA ASP A 100 10.59 3.57 3.52
C ASP A 100 9.22 3.46 2.81
N LEU A 101 9.20 3.48 1.47
CA LEU A 101 8.00 3.32 0.65
C LEU A 101 7.38 1.92 0.71
N ALA A 102 8.13 0.90 1.12
CA ALA A 102 7.62 -0.47 1.21
C ALA A 102 6.59 -0.61 2.33
N TYR A 103 6.76 0.10 3.45
CA TYR A 103 5.85 0.04 4.59
C TYR A 103 4.40 0.44 4.26
N PRO A 104 4.13 1.61 3.66
CA PRO A 104 2.77 1.97 3.28
C PRO A 104 2.20 1.05 2.19
N LEU A 105 3.02 0.55 1.25
CA LEU A 105 2.56 -0.41 0.23
C LEU A 105 2.17 -1.76 0.84
N ILE A 106 3.02 -2.33 1.70
CA ILE A 106 2.72 -3.56 2.43
C ILE A 106 1.45 -3.38 3.26
N GLY A 107 1.32 -2.22 3.93
CA GLY A 107 0.12 -1.86 4.66
C GLY A 107 -1.13 -1.85 3.77
N ALA A 108 -1.06 -1.21 2.60
CA ALA A 108 -2.16 -1.17 1.64
C ALA A 108 -2.58 -2.58 1.17
N LEU A 109 -1.61 -3.44 0.84
CA LEU A 109 -1.86 -4.81 0.41
C LEU A 109 -2.54 -5.65 1.50
N ILE A 110 -2.00 -5.59 2.72
CA ILE A 110 -2.58 -6.29 3.88
C ILE A 110 -4.00 -5.80 4.13
N GLY A 111 -4.20 -4.48 4.20
CA GLY A 111 -5.52 -3.89 4.44
C GLY A 111 -6.54 -4.29 3.37
N TYR A 112 -6.14 -4.31 2.10
CA TYR A 112 -6.97 -4.79 1.01
C TYR A 112 -7.36 -6.26 1.19
N HIS A 113 -6.42 -7.13 1.53
CA HIS A 113 -6.66 -8.57 1.66
C HIS A 113 -7.43 -8.98 2.93
N ILE A 114 -7.45 -8.15 3.98
CA ILE A 114 -8.23 -8.43 5.21
C ILE A 114 -9.74 -8.33 4.97
N ARG A 115 -10.20 -7.38 4.15
CA ARG A 115 -11.64 -7.06 3.97
C ARG A 115 -12.17 -7.41 2.58
N ARG A 116 -11.41 -8.16 1.81
CA ARG A 116 -11.79 -8.67 0.49
C ARG A 116 -12.66 -9.92 0.58
#